data_AF-A0A3D1RIA1-F1
#
_entry.id   AF-A0A3D1RIA1-F1
#
_cell.length_a   1.000
_cell.length_b   1.000
_cell.length_c   1.000
_cell.angle_alpha   90.00
_cell.angle_beta   90.00
_cell.angle_gamma   90.00
#
_symmetry.space_group_name_H-M   'P 1'
#
loop_
_entity.id
_entity.type
_entity.pdbx_description
1 polymer ?
#
loop_
_entity_poly.entity_id
_entity_poly.type
_entity_poly.pdbx_seq_one_letter_code
_entity_poly.pdbx_strand_id
1 'polypeptide(L)'
;MQFPAGWEFAKKIKYSQGVNKPAPKDYVGEKPLSQPEAIALYKFTLEHNFELAISYHTQGKEIYWQYQKYAPINSYNIGTKMAEASGYKLTNVPYESSFAGYKDWFLQNYRRPSYTVEAGIGESPLPLSQFNQIYNDNIGILIIGAAV
;
A
#
# COMPACT_ATOMS: atom_id res chain seq x y z
N MET A 1 1.34 6.63 -7.65
CA MET A 1 2.67 7.00 -7.08
C MET A 1 2.69 8.50 -6.82
N GLN A 2 2.31 8.93 -5.62
CA GLN A 2 2.16 10.36 -5.28
C GLN A 2 2.83 10.74 -3.96
N PHE A 3 3.22 9.77 -3.13
CA PHE A 3 3.78 10.08 -1.82
C PHE A 3 5.30 10.32 -1.89
N PRO A 4 5.87 11.11 -0.96
CA PRO A 4 7.28 11.53 -1.06
C PRO A 4 8.32 10.39 -0.96
N ALA A 5 7.98 9.28 -0.29
CA ALA A 5 8.93 8.21 0.02
C ALA A 5 9.55 7.58 -1.24
N GLY A 6 10.80 7.95 -1.51
CA GLY A 6 11.55 7.48 -2.68
C GLY A 6 10.95 7.87 -4.02
N TRP A 7 10.18 8.97 -4.10
CA TRP A 7 9.53 9.40 -5.35
C TRP A 7 10.50 9.58 -6.53
N GLU A 8 11.71 10.08 -6.28
CA GLU A 8 12.74 10.19 -7.32
C GLU A 8 13.17 8.82 -7.89
N PHE A 9 13.16 7.76 -7.08
CA PHE A 9 13.42 6.40 -7.55
C PHE A 9 12.25 5.87 -8.36
N ALA A 10 11.01 6.08 -7.88
CA ALA A 10 9.81 5.75 -8.65
C ALA A 10 9.84 6.41 -10.03
N LYS A 11 10.16 7.71 -10.09
CA LYS A 11 10.29 8.46 -11.35
C LYS A 11 11.33 7.85 -12.28
N LYS A 12 12.54 7.59 -11.80
CA LYS A 12 13.60 6.96 -12.60
C LYS A 12 13.17 5.61 -13.18
N ILE A 13 12.55 4.76 -12.36
CA ILE A 13 12.05 3.44 -12.78
C ILE A 13 10.99 3.60 -13.88
N LYS A 14 9.95 4.40 -13.64
CA LYS A 14 8.85 4.56 -14.62
C LYS A 14 9.29 5.24 -15.91
N TYR A 15 10.23 6.17 -15.83
CA TYR A 15 10.82 6.80 -17.02
C TYR A 15 11.63 5.80 -17.85
N SER A 16 12.38 4.91 -17.20
CA SER A 16 13.10 3.83 -17.89
C SER A 16 12.17 2.81 -18.55
N GLN A 17 10.93 2.69 -18.04
CA GLN A 17 9.86 1.88 -18.62
C GLN A 17 9.06 2.61 -19.71
N GLY A 18 9.48 3.82 -20.09
CA GLY A 18 8.84 4.62 -21.15
C GLY A 18 7.69 5.52 -20.68
N VAL A 19 7.37 5.55 -19.38
CA VAL A 19 6.29 6.38 -18.80
C VAL A 19 6.87 7.67 -18.23
N ASN A 20 7.23 8.60 -19.12
CA ASN A 20 7.86 9.88 -18.78
C ASN A 20 6.96 11.12 -18.96
N LYS A 21 5.69 10.91 -19.30
CA LYS A 21 4.66 11.92 -19.55
C LYS A 21 3.30 11.35 -19.12
N PRO A 22 2.24 12.19 -18.99
CA PRO A 22 0.91 11.72 -18.65
C PRO A 22 0.50 10.52 -19.50
N ALA A 23 0.08 9.45 -18.83
CA ALA A 23 -0.25 8.16 -19.42
C ALA A 23 -1.42 7.52 -18.66
N PRO A 24 -2.16 6.58 -19.27
CA PRO A 24 -3.32 5.94 -18.65
C PRO A 24 -3.02 5.23 -17.33
N LYS A 25 -1.77 4.78 -17.14
CA LYS A 25 -1.28 4.15 -15.91
C LYS A 25 0.17 4.53 -15.66
N ASP A 26 0.63 4.28 -14.43
CA ASP A 26 2.03 4.33 -14.03
C ASP A 26 2.74 5.70 -14.12
N TYR A 27 2.05 6.77 -14.54
CA TYR A 27 2.65 8.11 -14.51
C TYR A 27 2.80 8.62 -13.06
N VAL A 28 4.02 9.02 -12.71
CA VAL A 28 4.39 9.42 -11.34
C VAL A 28 4.08 10.89 -11.02
N GLY A 29 3.69 11.68 -12.01
CA GLY A 29 3.52 13.13 -11.91
C GLY A 29 4.82 13.91 -12.06
N GLU A 30 4.73 15.24 -11.94
CA GLU A 30 5.90 16.15 -12.05
C GLU A 30 6.65 16.29 -10.72
N LYS A 31 5.95 16.10 -9.60
CA LYS A 31 6.44 16.13 -8.22
C LYS A 31 5.55 15.28 -7.32
N PRO A 32 6.02 14.82 -6.14
CA PRO A 32 5.16 14.18 -5.16
C PRO A 32 4.09 15.17 -4.68
N LEU A 33 2.96 14.65 -4.20
CA LEU A 33 1.83 15.41 -3.66
C LEU A 33 1.37 16.51 -4.64
N SER A 34 1.18 16.13 -5.91
CA SER A 34 0.65 17.02 -6.95
C SER A 34 -0.85 16.84 -7.16
N GLN A 35 -1.38 15.66 -6.85
CA GLN A 35 -2.82 15.38 -6.96
C GLN A 35 -3.56 15.77 -5.67
N PRO A 36 -4.74 16.40 -5.78
CA PRO A 36 -5.49 16.89 -4.61
C PRO A 36 -5.87 15.77 -3.63
N GLU A 37 -6.17 14.56 -4.11
CA GLU A 37 -6.51 13.41 -3.29
C GLU A 37 -5.32 12.96 -2.43
N ALA A 38 -4.13 12.92 -3.03
CA ALA A 38 -2.91 12.57 -2.31
C ALA A 38 -2.53 13.63 -1.28
N ILE A 39 -2.72 14.92 -1.62
CA ILE A 39 -2.51 16.03 -0.69
C ILE A 39 -3.48 15.95 0.48
N ALA A 40 -4.77 15.68 0.22
CA ALA A 40 -5.79 15.56 1.25
C ALA A 40 -5.46 14.43 2.23
N LEU A 41 -5.15 13.24 1.72
CA LEU A 41 -4.75 12.11 2.56
C LEU A 41 -3.46 12.39 3.34
N TYR A 42 -2.45 13.00 2.70
CA TYR A 42 -1.21 13.38 3.37
C TYR A 42 -1.44 14.33 4.54
N LYS A 43 -2.23 15.39 4.35
CA LYS A 43 -2.57 16.35 5.41
C LYS A 43 -3.39 15.70 6.51
N PHE A 44 -4.41 14.93 6.15
CA PHE A 44 -5.24 14.21 7.12
C PHE A 44 -4.39 13.30 8.00
N THR A 45 -3.44 12.55 7.43
CA THR A 45 -2.54 11.71 8.22
C THR A 45 -1.60 12.52 9.12
N LEU A 46 -1.11 13.69 8.68
CA LEU A 46 -0.28 14.57 9.52
C LEU A 46 -1.03 15.17 10.71
N GLU A 47 -2.35 15.39 10.56
CA GLU A 47 -3.21 15.98 11.59
C GLU A 47 -3.66 14.96 12.65
N HIS A 48 -3.33 13.68 12.50
CA HIS A 48 -3.79 12.61 13.37
C HIS A 48 -2.62 11.73 13.87
N ASN A 49 -2.83 11.06 15.00
CA ASN A 49 -1.87 10.12 15.58
C ASN A 49 -2.30 8.66 15.30
N PHE A 50 -2.25 8.23 14.04
CA PHE A 50 -2.54 6.84 13.69
C PHE A 50 -1.44 5.90 14.18
N GLU A 51 -1.81 4.83 14.88
CA GLU A 51 -0.88 3.77 15.30
C GLU A 51 -0.62 2.73 14.20
N LEU A 52 -1.54 2.60 13.24
CA LEU A 52 -1.44 1.68 12.11
C LEU A 52 -2.22 2.23 10.90
N ALA A 53 -1.80 1.92 9.68
CA ALA A 53 -2.58 2.22 8.47
C ALA A 53 -2.64 1.06 7.47
N ILE A 54 -3.82 0.83 6.87
CA ILE A 54 -4.05 -0.20 5.85
C ILE A 54 -4.51 0.48 4.56
N SER A 55 -3.84 0.20 3.44
CA SER A 55 -4.21 0.66 2.10
C SER A 55 -4.72 -0.52 1.28
N TYR A 56 -6.01 -0.51 0.96
CA TYR A 56 -6.63 -1.55 0.14
C TYR A 56 -6.44 -1.28 -1.35
N HIS A 57 -6.04 -2.33 -2.05
CA HIS A 57 -5.86 -2.41 -3.49
C HIS A 57 -6.45 -3.74 -3.99
N THR A 58 -6.48 -3.91 -5.31
CA THR A 58 -6.69 -5.20 -5.95
C THR A 58 -5.62 -5.32 -7.04
N GLN A 59 -4.98 -6.46 -7.21
CA GLN A 59 -5.39 -7.82 -6.88
C GLN A 59 -4.17 -8.72 -6.64
N GLY A 60 -4.36 -9.86 -5.97
CA GLY A 60 -3.27 -10.83 -5.79
C GLY A 60 -3.37 -11.72 -4.54
N LYS A 61 -4.29 -11.44 -3.63
CA LYS A 61 -4.36 -12.03 -2.29
C LYS A 61 -3.02 -11.93 -1.55
N GLU A 62 -2.43 -10.74 -1.57
CA GLU A 62 -1.14 -10.45 -0.94
C GLU A 62 -1.25 -9.32 0.10
N ILE A 63 -0.37 -9.37 1.10
CA ILE A 63 -0.20 -8.33 2.12
C ILE A 63 1.25 -7.87 2.07
N TYR A 64 1.48 -6.63 1.66
CA TYR A 64 2.80 -6.01 1.68
C TYR A 64 2.99 -5.21 2.96
N TRP A 65 4.03 -5.54 3.73
CA TRP A 65 4.20 -5.03 5.09
C TRP A 65 5.49 -4.22 5.31
N GLN A 66 6.45 -4.29 4.39
CA GLN A 66 7.76 -3.66 4.52
C GLN A 66 7.99 -2.61 3.42
N TYR A 67 8.80 -1.61 3.75
CA TYR A 67 9.43 -0.70 2.82
C TYR A 67 10.91 -0.60 3.18
N GLN A 68 11.77 -1.22 2.38
CA GLN A 68 13.20 -1.34 2.69
C GLN A 68 13.44 -1.94 4.09
N LYS A 69 13.84 -1.11 5.07
CA LYS A 69 14.02 -1.47 6.48
C LYS A 69 13.29 -0.48 7.40
N TYR A 70 12.18 0.07 6.91
CA TYR A 70 11.42 1.09 7.63
C TYR A 70 10.38 0.52 8.59
N ALA A 71 9.84 -0.67 8.31
CA ALA A 71 8.84 -1.29 9.16
C ALA A 71 9.42 -1.64 10.54
N PRO A 72 8.72 -1.30 11.64
CA PRO A 72 9.13 -1.66 12.99
C PRO A 72 9.08 -3.18 13.20
N ILE A 73 9.77 -3.63 14.25
CA ILE A 73 9.93 -5.08 14.55
C ILE A 73 8.60 -5.83 14.63
N ASN A 74 7.56 -5.20 15.19
CA ASN A 74 6.27 -5.84 15.38
C ASN A 74 5.39 -5.85 14.11
N SER A 75 5.76 -5.15 13.03
CA SER A 75 4.98 -5.14 11.80
C SER A 75 4.88 -6.52 11.14
N TYR A 76 5.94 -7.33 11.24
CA TYR A 76 5.91 -8.69 10.71
C TYR A 76 4.88 -9.54 11.46
N ASN A 77 4.91 -9.52 12.80
CA ASN A 77 3.98 -10.31 13.62
C ASN A 77 2.52 -9.93 13.39
N ILE A 78 2.21 -8.63 13.32
CA ILE A 78 0.86 -8.15 13.01
C ILE A 78 0.46 -8.62 11.59
N GLY A 79 1.35 -8.46 10.61
CA GLY A 79 1.11 -8.91 9.24
C GLY A 79 0.89 -10.41 9.11
N THR A 80 1.61 -11.22 9.88
CA THR A 80 1.44 -12.68 9.91
C THR A 80 0.05 -13.05 10.41
N LYS A 81 -0.43 -12.40 11.49
CA LYS A 81 -1.80 -12.62 11.97
C LYS A 81 -2.84 -12.23 10.92
N MET A 82 -2.63 -11.11 10.22
CA MET A 82 -3.51 -10.70 9.12
C MET A 82 -3.53 -11.72 7.98
N ALA A 83 -2.38 -12.27 7.61
CA ALA A 83 -2.26 -13.32 6.60
C ALA A 83 -2.95 -14.62 7.03
N GLU A 84 -2.75 -15.06 8.29
CA GLU A 84 -3.42 -16.23 8.85
C GLU A 84 -4.95 -16.08 8.85
N ALA A 85 -5.46 -14.91 9.22
CA ALA A 85 -6.90 -14.65 9.28
C ALA A 85 -7.58 -14.56 7.92
N SER A 86 -6.84 -14.21 6.86
CA SER A 86 -7.38 -13.98 5.51
C SER A 86 -7.04 -15.07 4.50
N GLY A 87 -6.05 -15.92 4.81
CA GLY A 87 -5.43 -16.82 3.84
C GLY A 87 -4.57 -16.09 2.78
N TYR A 88 -4.28 -14.80 2.95
CA TYR A 88 -3.45 -14.03 2.02
C TYR A 88 -1.97 -14.23 2.30
N LYS A 89 -1.13 -14.02 1.30
CA LYS A 89 0.31 -14.16 1.45
C LYS A 89 0.94 -12.87 1.99
N LEU A 90 1.58 -12.95 3.16
CA LEU A 90 2.45 -11.88 3.64
C LEU A 90 3.75 -11.88 2.83
N THR A 91 4.05 -10.80 2.12
CA THR A 91 5.21 -10.74 1.21
C THR A 91 5.82 -9.34 1.14
N ASN A 92 6.96 -9.23 0.47
CA ASN A 92 7.59 -7.95 0.15
C ASN A 92 7.06 -7.41 -1.18
N VAL A 93 6.99 -6.08 -1.29
CA VAL A 93 6.69 -5.43 -2.57
C VAL A 93 7.84 -5.70 -3.55
N PRO A 94 7.58 -6.09 -4.80
CA PRO A 94 8.60 -6.10 -5.85
C PRO A 94 9.26 -4.73 -5.98
N TYR A 95 10.57 -4.67 -6.19
CA TYR A 95 11.33 -3.41 -6.10
C TYR A 95 10.86 -2.35 -7.09
N GLU A 96 10.53 -2.77 -8.30
CA GLU A 96 9.98 -1.96 -9.40
C GLU A 96 8.61 -1.34 -9.13
N SER A 97 7.90 -1.88 -8.12
CA SER A 97 6.60 -1.43 -7.65
C SER A 97 6.65 -0.87 -6.22
N SER A 98 7.84 -0.88 -5.60
CA SER A 98 8.12 -0.16 -4.36
C SER A 98 8.28 1.32 -4.70
N PHE A 99 8.20 2.23 -3.71
CA PHE A 99 8.34 3.69 -3.84
C PHE A 99 7.04 4.45 -4.16
N ALA A 100 6.97 5.66 -3.59
CA ALA A 100 5.90 6.65 -3.76
C ALA A 100 4.47 6.16 -3.41
N GLY A 101 4.37 5.04 -2.69
CA GLY A 101 3.12 4.56 -2.10
C GLY A 101 2.85 5.20 -0.74
N TYR A 102 1.56 5.25 -0.34
CA TYR A 102 1.17 5.76 0.98
C TYR A 102 1.81 4.94 2.11
N LYS A 103 1.76 3.61 2.02
CA LYS A 103 2.42 2.69 2.96
C LYS A 103 3.91 3.02 3.14
N ASP A 104 4.62 3.25 2.05
CA ASP A 104 6.06 3.53 2.09
C ASP A 104 6.35 4.82 2.85
N TRP A 105 5.59 5.87 2.57
CA TRP A 105 5.67 7.14 3.28
C TRP A 105 5.28 7.02 4.75
N PHE A 106 4.22 6.29 5.07
CA PHE A 106 3.80 6.08 6.46
C PHE A 106 4.88 5.35 7.27
N LEU A 107 5.43 4.25 6.71
CA LEU A 107 6.54 3.51 7.32
C LEU A 107 7.77 4.39 7.51
N GLN A 108 8.12 5.19 6.49
CA GLN A 108 9.29 6.07 6.54
C GLN A 108 9.15 7.18 7.61
N ASN A 109 8.00 7.85 7.63
CA ASN A 109 7.79 9.04 8.45
C ASN A 109 7.45 8.72 9.90
N TYR A 110 6.64 7.69 10.15
CA TYR A 110 6.13 7.41 11.49
C TYR A 110 6.79 6.20 12.15
N ARG A 111 7.49 5.34 11.39
CA ARG A 111 8.07 4.08 11.89
C ARG A 111 7.03 3.20 12.60
N ARG A 112 5.79 3.24 12.13
CA ARG A 112 4.64 2.49 12.64
C ARG A 112 4.13 1.50 11.59
N PRO A 113 3.43 0.43 11.99
CA PRO A 113 2.91 -0.56 11.05
C PRO A 113 2.04 0.04 9.95
N SER A 114 2.32 -0.34 8.71
CA SER A 114 1.44 -0.03 7.59
C SER A 114 1.49 -1.12 6.53
N TYR A 115 0.33 -1.40 5.94
CA TYR A 115 0.13 -2.52 5.05
C TYR A 115 -0.56 -2.09 3.76
N THR A 116 -0.16 -2.71 2.66
CA THR A 116 -0.94 -2.73 1.42
C THR A 116 -1.58 -4.10 1.31
N VAL A 117 -2.89 -4.15 1.13
CA VAL A 117 -3.63 -5.40 0.94
C VAL A 117 -4.13 -5.45 -0.50
N GLU A 118 -3.64 -6.42 -1.26
CA GLU A 118 -4.05 -6.69 -2.64
C GLU A 118 -5.17 -7.73 -2.63
N ALA A 119 -6.42 -7.28 -2.55
CA ALA A 119 -7.57 -8.14 -2.36
C ALA A 119 -8.05 -8.82 -3.65
N GLY A 120 -8.62 -10.03 -3.50
CA GLY A 120 -9.16 -10.80 -4.63
C GLY A 120 -8.10 -11.28 -5.62
N ILE A 121 -8.56 -11.89 -6.72
CA ILE A 121 -7.68 -12.50 -7.74
C ILE A 121 -8.28 -12.38 -9.16
N GLY A 122 -7.44 -12.30 -10.19
CA GLY A 122 -7.83 -12.06 -11.59
C GLY A 122 -7.67 -10.60 -12.03
N GLU A 123 -7.84 -10.28 -13.30
CA GLU A 123 -7.55 -8.93 -13.80
C GLU A 123 -8.51 -7.85 -13.24
N SER A 124 -7.96 -6.68 -12.86
CA SER A 124 -8.78 -5.55 -12.41
C SER A 124 -9.43 -4.82 -13.60
N PRO A 125 -10.70 -4.39 -13.50
CA PRO A 125 -11.57 -4.47 -12.33
C PRO A 125 -12.07 -5.90 -12.06
N LEU A 126 -12.02 -6.30 -10.78
CA LEU A 126 -12.48 -7.63 -10.37
C LEU A 126 -14.01 -7.75 -10.51
N PRO A 127 -14.53 -8.94 -10.88
CA PRO A 127 -15.97 -9.17 -10.96
C PRO A 127 -16.64 -9.10 -9.58
N LEU A 128 -17.82 -8.48 -9.51
CA LEU A 128 -18.61 -8.35 -8.27
C LEU A 128 -18.96 -9.69 -7.60
N SER A 129 -18.93 -10.80 -8.35
CA SER A 129 -19.11 -12.15 -7.79
C SER A 129 -18.06 -12.51 -6.74
N GLN A 130 -16.88 -11.87 -6.75
CA GLN A 130 -15.86 -12.07 -5.72
C GLN A 130 -16.13 -11.28 -4.43
N PHE A 131 -17.05 -10.32 -4.43
CA PHE A 131 -17.21 -9.36 -3.32
C PHE A 131 -17.41 -10.05 -1.97
N ASN A 132 -18.33 -11.03 -1.89
CA ASN A 132 -18.61 -11.73 -0.64
C ASN A 132 -17.39 -12.49 -0.11
N GLN A 133 -16.63 -13.13 -0.99
CA GLN A 133 -15.41 -13.82 -0.59
C GLN A 133 -14.33 -12.83 -0.15
N ILE A 134 -14.13 -11.74 -0.91
CA ILE A 134 -13.18 -10.69 -0.56
C ILE A 134 -13.52 -10.11 0.81
N TYR A 135 -14.78 -9.78 1.07
CA TYR A 135 -15.21 -9.25 2.36
C TYR A 135 -14.91 -10.24 3.50
N ASN A 136 -15.27 -11.51 3.33
CA ASN A 136 -15.03 -12.55 4.32
C ASN A 136 -13.54 -12.78 4.59
N ASP A 137 -12.70 -12.77 3.55
CA ASP A 137 -11.24 -12.89 3.69
C ASP A 137 -10.65 -11.68 4.46
N ASN A 138 -11.23 -10.49 4.35
CA ASN A 138 -10.62 -9.25 4.84
C ASN A 138 -11.14 -8.77 6.21
N ILE A 139 -12.27 -9.28 6.71
CA ILE A 139 -12.80 -8.86 8.01
C ILE A 139 -11.81 -9.13 9.15
N GLY A 140 -11.09 -10.25 9.10
CA GLY A 140 -10.05 -10.59 10.08
C GLY A 140 -8.87 -9.59 10.05
N ILE A 141 -8.47 -9.15 8.85
CA ILE A 141 -7.41 -8.14 8.70
C ILE A 141 -7.81 -6.82 9.39
N LEU A 142 -9.05 -6.37 9.17
CA LEU A 142 -9.57 -5.14 9.77
C LEU A 142 -9.63 -5.23 11.29
N ILE A 143 -10.13 -6.34 11.84
CA ILE A 143 -10.22 -6.57 13.29
C ILE A 143 -8.82 -6.57 13.92
N ILE A 144 -7.86 -7.26 13.31
CA ILE A 144 -6.48 -7.30 13.81
C ILE A 144 -5.85 -5.90 13.77
N GLY A 145 -6.06 -5.15 12.69
CA GLY A 145 -5.56 -3.78 12.57
C GLY A 145 -6.16 -2.82 13.60
N ALA A 146 -7.43 -2.98 13.95
CA ALA A 146 -8.12 -2.17 14.95
C ALA A 146 -7.75 -2.50 16.41
N ALA A 147 -7.13 -3.65 16.64
CA ALA A 147 -6.73 -4.12 17.98
C ALA A 147 -5.26 -3.79 18.34
N VAL A 148 -4.58 -3.02 17.49
CA VAL A 148 -3.21 -2.49 17.72
C VAL A 148 -3.29 -1.19 18.51
#